data_AF-A0A7J0ARP2-F1
#
_entry.id   AF-A0A7J0ARP2-F1
#
_cell.length_a   1.000
_cell.length_b   1.000
_cell.length_c   1.000
_cell.angle_alpha   90.00
_cell.angle_beta   90.00
_cell.angle_gamma   90.00
#
_symmetry.space_group_name_H-M   'P 1'
#
loop_
_entity.id
_entity.type
_entity.pdbx_description
1 polymer ?
#
loop_
_entity_poly.entity_id
_entity_poly.type
_entity_poly.pdbx_seq_one_letter_code
_entity_poly.pdbx_strand_id
1 'polypeptide(L)'
;MNIQNDKWNDANQIRFTLNVGIFTDAFWLKSLDFKKTGIIPTFPKEYECAIRERIGDLLPVKEDKWYCITSGTDVMKLWSEIERDLNEYIQPFFARYNTESDVIPNQCIYRKGGKQ
;
A
#
# COMPACT_ATOMS: atom_id res chain seq x y z
N MET A 1 0.27 -3.46 -5.00
CA MET A 1 1.26 -3.45 -3.90
C MET A 1 2.55 -2.85 -4.43
N ASN A 2 3.26 -2.07 -3.61
CA ASN A 2 4.53 -1.46 -3.97
C ASN A 2 5.47 -1.38 -2.77
N ILE A 3 6.76 -1.42 -3.06
CA ILE A 3 7.82 -1.10 -2.10
C ILE A 3 8.03 0.41 -2.13
N GLN A 4 8.02 1.03 -0.95
CA GLN A 4 8.38 2.43 -0.77
C GLN A 4 9.72 2.52 -0.03
N ASN A 5 10.72 3.11 -0.68
CA ASN A 5 12.02 3.37 -0.07
C ASN A 5 11.98 4.57 0.87
N ASP A 6 12.81 4.54 1.92
CA ASP A 6 13.07 5.72 2.74
C ASP A 6 13.90 6.72 1.91
N LYS A 7 13.56 8.01 2.04
CA LYS A 7 14.28 9.09 1.36
C LYS A 7 15.70 9.28 1.89
N TRP A 8 15.98 8.74 3.08
CA TRP A 8 17.28 8.81 3.75
C TRP A 8 18.17 7.58 3.52
N ASN A 9 17.81 6.72 2.57
CA ASN A 9 18.64 5.57 2.21
C ASN A 9 20.02 5.99 1.71
N ASP A 10 21.04 5.23 2.10
CA ASP A 10 22.41 5.40 1.65
C ASP A 10 23.10 4.05 1.39
N ALA A 11 24.41 4.08 1.13
CA ALA A 11 25.19 2.87 0.81
C ALA A 11 25.35 1.90 2.00
N ASN A 12 25.15 2.36 3.24
CA ASN A 12 25.30 1.56 4.46
C ASN A 12 23.96 1.01 4.96
N GLN A 13 22.87 1.73 4.69
CA GLN A 13 21.55 1.37 5.17
C GLN A 13 20.46 1.67 4.13
N ILE A 14 19.71 0.62 3.79
CA ILE A 14 18.49 0.70 2.99
C ILE A 14 17.31 0.37 3.89
N ARG A 15 16.36 1.30 3.98
CA ARG A 15 15.06 1.12 4.63
C ARG A 15 13.95 1.17 3.59
N PHE A 16 12.97 0.32 3.77
CA PHE A 16 11.78 0.30 2.92
C PHE A 16 10.56 -0.17 3.71
N THR A 17 9.38 0.14 3.18
CA THR A 17 8.10 -0.33 3.69
C THR A 17 7.25 -0.83 2.53
N LEU A 18 6.13 -1.48 2.85
CA LEU A 18 5.21 -2.02 1.87
C LEU A 18 3.92 -1.22 1.93
N ASN A 19 3.47 -0.73 0.78
CA ASN A 19 2.15 -0.18 0.64
C ASN A 19 1.28 -1.12 -0.20
N VAL A 20 0.03 -1.24 0.20
CA VAL A 20 -0.99 -2.06 -0.48
C VAL A 20 -2.20 -1.20 -0.78
N GLY A 21 -2.98 -1.61 -1.77
CA GLY A 21 -4.23 -0.92 -2.08
C GLY A 21 -5.17 -1.76 -2.91
N ILE A 22 -6.46 -1.46 -2.77
CA ILE A 22 -7.56 -2.06 -3.54
C ILE A 22 -7.94 -1.10 -4.65
N PHE A 23 -7.63 -1.48 -5.89
CA PHE A 23 -7.98 -0.70 -7.06
C PHE A 23 -9.39 -1.03 -7.53
N THR A 24 -10.16 -0.01 -7.90
CA THR A 24 -11.41 -0.19 -8.63
C THR A 24 -11.55 0.86 -9.73
N ASP A 25 -11.98 0.43 -10.91
CA ASP A 25 -12.19 1.29 -12.07
C ASP A 25 -13.15 2.43 -11.73
N ALA A 26 -14.26 2.10 -11.06
CA ALA A 26 -15.29 3.06 -10.67
C ALA A 26 -14.74 4.19 -9.78
N PHE A 27 -13.88 3.86 -8.81
CA PHE A 27 -13.25 4.88 -7.97
C PHE A 27 -12.28 5.73 -8.78
N TRP A 28 -11.41 5.10 -9.57
CA TRP A 28 -10.38 5.81 -10.32
C TRP A 28 -11.00 6.75 -11.36
N LEU A 29 -11.97 6.27 -12.14
CA LEU A 29 -12.67 7.06 -13.16
C LEU A 29 -13.41 8.24 -12.55
N LYS A 30 -14.00 8.06 -11.36
CA LYS A 30 -14.73 9.12 -10.67
C LYS A 30 -13.81 10.16 -10.03
N SER A 31 -12.68 9.72 -9.46
CA SER A 31 -11.89 10.53 -8.54
C SER A 31 -10.58 11.05 -9.15
N LEU A 32 -10.02 10.35 -10.13
CA LEU A 32 -8.65 10.54 -10.62
C LEU A 32 -8.54 10.69 -12.14
N ASP A 33 -9.57 10.33 -12.91
CA ASP A 33 -9.63 10.60 -14.36
C ASP A 33 -9.99 12.08 -14.64
N PHE A 34 -9.11 13.00 -14.25
CA PHE A 34 -9.33 14.43 -14.42
C PHE A 34 -9.53 14.86 -15.87
N LYS A 35 -8.96 14.10 -16.81
CA LYS A 35 -9.08 14.32 -18.26
C LYS A 35 -10.31 13.65 -18.87
N LYS A 36 -11.07 12.87 -18.10
CA LYS A 36 -12.27 12.13 -18.55
C LYS A 36 -11.99 11.27 -19.77
N THR A 37 -10.84 10.61 -19.77
CA THR A 37 -10.40 9.73 -20.86
C THR A 37 -11.15 8.40 -20.89
N GLY A 38 -11.70 7.97 -19.75
CA GLY A 38 -12.25 6.62 -19.59
C GLY A 38 -11.16 5.53 -19.52
N ILE A 39 -9.88 5.90 -19.52
CA ILE A 39 -8.76 4.96 -19.61
C ILE A 39 -8.12 4.80 -18.23
N ILE A 40 -8.24 3.61 -17.65
CA ILE A 40 -7.65 3.25 -16.35
C ILE A 40 -6.15 2.86 -16.50
N PRO A 41 -5.34 3.03 -15.44
CA PRO A 41 -3.96 2.56 -15.42
C PRO A 41 -3.88 1.03 -15.40
N THR A 42 -2.98 0.45 -16.20
CA THR A 42 -2.69 -0.99 -16.15
C THR A 42 -1.95 -1.40 -14.87
N PHE A 43 -1.18 -0.48 -14.28
CA PHE A 43 -0.39 -0.71 -13.06
C PHE A 43 -0.57 0.44 -12.07
N PRO A 44 -1.72 0.50 -11.37
CA PRO A 44 -2.00 1.58 -10.42
C PRO A 44 -1.01 1.58 -9.26
N LYS A 45 -0.60 2.77 -8.82
CA LYS A 45 0.05 2.99 -7.53
C LYS A 45 -0.98 2.98 -6.40
N GLU A 46 -0.53 2.78 -5.17
CA GLU A 46 -1.42 2.74 -4.01
C GLU A 46 -2.24 4.03 -3.84
N TYR A 47 -1.68 5.19 -4.19
CA TYR A 47 -2.39 6.46 -4.12
C TYR A 47 -3.45 6.63 -5.22
N GLU A 48 -3.49 5.70 -6.18
CA GLU A 48 -4.51 5.62 -7.22
C GLU A 48 -5.60 4.59 -6.89
N CYS A 49 -5.42 3.85 -5.79
CA CYS A 49 -6.37 2.85 -5.32
C CYS A 49 -7.51 3.49 -4.52
N ALA A 50 -8.65 2.81 -4.53
CA ALA A 50 -9.82 3.19 -3.74
C ALA A 50 -9.56 3.07 -2.24
N ILE A 51 -8.77 2.08 -1.84
CA ILE A 51 -8.30 1.88 -0.46
C ILE A 51 -6.79 1.75 -0.53
N ARG A 52 -6.09 2.34 0.44
CA ARG A 52 -4.64 2.21 0.60
C ARG A 52 -4.28 2.04 2.06
N GLU A 53 -3.32 1.16 2.32
CA GLU A 53 -2.77 0.91 3.64
C GLU A 53 -1.26 0.75 3.52
N ARG A 54 -0.52 1.24 4.52
CA ARG A 54 0.86 0.82 4.71
C ARG A 54 0.85 -0.45 5.56
N ILE A 55 1.86 -1.31 5.41
CA ILE A 55 1.96 -2.53 6.22
C ILE A 55 1.88 -2.25 7.72
N GLY A 56 2.47 -1.15 8.19
CA GLY A 56 2.37 -0.72 9.58
C GLY A 56 0.92 -0.58 10.08
N ASP A 57 0.03 -0.03 9.26
CA ASP A 57 -1.38 0.17 9.60
C ASP A 57 -2.17 -1.15 9.72
N LEU A 58 -1.67 -2.21 9.09
CA LEU A 58 -2.26 -3.55 9.12
C LEU A 58 -1.81 -4.38 10.33
N LEU A 59 -0.74 -3.99 11.01
CA LEU A 59 -0.22 -4.72 12.17
C LEU A 59 -1.11 -4.52 13.40
N PRO A 60 -1.12 -5.47 14.37
CA PRO A 60 -1.93 -5.35 15.58
C PRO A 60 -1.66 -4.07 16.39
N VAL A 61 -0.41 -3.62 16.43
CA VAL A 61 0.02 -2.41 17.17
C VAL A 61 -0.20 -1.13 16.36
N LYS A 62 -0.38 -1.24 15.03
CA LYS A 62 -0.55 -0.11 14.10
C LYS A 62 0.57 0.92 14.14
N GLU A 63 1.81 0.45 14.21
CA GLU A 63 3.00 1.29 14.17
C GLU A 63 3.63 1.29 12.78
N ASP A 64 4.21 2.43 12.38
CA ASP A 64 4.89 2.56 11.10
C ASP A 64 6.08 1.59 11.01
N LYS A 65 5.92 0.54 10.21
CA LYS A 65 6.92 -0.51 10.04
C LYS A 65 7.82 -0.23 8.85
N TRP A 66 9.13 -0.31 9.10
CA TRP A 66 10.18 -0.24 8.10
C TRP A 66 11.12 -1.44 8.22
N TYR A 67 11.29 -2.15 7.12
CA TYR A 67 12.33 -3.16 6.97
C TYR A 67 13.68 -2.48 6.74
N CYS A 68 14.76 -3.14 7.16
CA CYS A 68 16.10 -2.59 7.14
C CYS A 68 17.11 -3.59 6.59
N ILE A 69 17.91 -3.15 5.62
CA ILE A 69 19.03 -3.88 5.05
C ILE A 69 20.31 -3.09 5.32
N THR A 70 21.28 -3.73 5.95
CA THR A 70 22.65 -3.27 6.13
C THR A 70 23.62 -4.37 5.70
N SER A 71 24.92 -4.13 5.73
CA SER A 71 25.94 -5.14 5.44
C SER A 71 25.90 -6.36 6.37
N GLY A 72 25.29 -6.24 7.54
CA GLY A 72 25.12 -7.33 8.53
C GLY A 72 23.75 -7.99 8.51
N THR A 73 22.85 -7.63 7.58
CA THR A 73 21.50 -8.19 7.55
C THR A 73 21.53 -9.68 7.21
N ASP A 74 20.94 -10.50 8.08
CA ASP A 74 20.55 -11.86 7.75
C ASP A 74 19.35 -11.82 6.80
N VAL A 75 19.62 -12.06 5.52
CA VAL A 75 18.63 -12.00 4.45
C VAL A 75 17.52 -13.04 4.64
N MET A 76 17.85 -14.23 5.17
CA MET A 76 16.85 -15.27 5.37
C MET A 76 15.90 -14.90 6.50
N LYS A 77 16.43 -14.34 7.58
CA LYS A 77 15.60 -13.82 8.69
C LYS A 77 14.69 -12.68 8.22
N LEU A 78 15.22 -11.74 7.43
CA LEU A 78 14.43 -10.65 6.87
C LEU A 78 13.33 -11.16 5.94
N TRP A 79 13.65 -12.13 5.08
CA TRP A 79 12.66 -12.77 4.22
C TRP A 79 11.54 -13.42 5.02
N SER A 80 11.87 -14.23 6.05
CA SER A 80 10.86 -14.86 6.91
C SER A 80 9.97 -13.85 7.62
N GLU A 81 10.51 -12.68 8.00
CA GLU A 81 9.71 -11.60 8.57
C GLU A 81 8.72 -11.02 7.54
N ILE A 82 9.19 -10.72 6.33
CA ILE A 82 8.35 -10.19 5.24
C ILE A 82 7.28 -11.21 4.85
N GLU A 83 7.66 -12.48 4.69
CA GLU A 83 6.74 -13.57 4.36
C GLU A 83 5.65 -13.75 5.41
N ARG A 84 6.01 -13.69 6.70
CA ARG A 84 5.03 -13.72 7.78
C ARG A 84 4.08 -12.53 7.67
N ASP A 85 4.58 -11.32 7.50
CA ASP A 85 3.72 -10.13 7.43
C ASP A 85 2.81 -10.15 6.19
N LEU A 86 3.29 -10.70 5.07
CA LEU A 86 2.51 -10.92 3.86
C LEU A 86 1.34 -11.87 4.13
N ASN A 87 1.61 -13.01 4.75
CA ASN A 87 0.61 -14.05 4.99
C ASN A 87 -0.36 -13.70 6.13
N GLU A 88 0.11 -13.11 7.21
CA GLU A 88 -0.69 -12.83 8.41
C GLU A 88 -1.51 -11.54 8.32
N TYR A 89 -1.05 -10.54 7.56
CA TYR A 89 -1.68 -9.21 7.56
C TYR A 89 -2.11 -8.75 6.16
N ILE A 90 -1.24 -8.84 5.16
CA ILE A 90 -1.54 -8.34 3.81
C ILE A 90 -2.55 -9.25 3.09
N GLN A 91 -2.39 -10.56 3.16
CA GLN A 91 -3.32 -11.48 2.51
C GLN A 91 -4.73 -11.39 3.12
N PRO A 92 -4.92 -11.37 4.46
CA PRO A 92 -6.23 -11.11 5.05
C PRO A 92 -6.79 -9.73 4.69
N PHE A 93 -5.95 -8.69 4.58
CA PHE A 93 -6.40 -7.38 4.08
C PHE A 93 -7.07 -7.50 2.72
N PHE A 94 -6.44 -8.18 1.74
CA PHE A 94 -7.01 -8.38 0.41
C PHE A 94 -8.28 -9.23 0.45
N ALA A 95 -8.31 -10.28 1.27
CA ALA A 95 -9.44 -11.19 1.38
C ALA A 95 -10.72 -10.53 1.93
N ARG A 96 -10.63 -9.34 2.55
CA ARG A 96 -11.81 -8.57 3.00
C ARG A 96 -12.54 -7.85 1.86
N TYR A 97 -11.92 -7.70 0.69
CA TYR A 97 -12.45 -6.91 -0.42
C TYR A 97 -12.64 -7.76 -1.66
N ASN A 98 -13.72 -8.54 -1.70
CA ASN A 98 -14.02 -9.45 -2.81
C ASN A 98 -15.02 -8.86 -3.81
N THR A 99 -15.81 -7.88 -3.36
CA THR A 99 -16.86 -7.22 -4.14
C THR A 99 -16.72 -5.71 -4.08
N GLU A 100 -17.30 -5.00 -5.05
CA GLU A 100 -17.32 -3.54 -5.02
C GLU A 100 -17.98 -2.98 -3.75
N SER A 101 -19.01 -3.65 -3.23
CA SER A 101 -19.70 -3.26 -1.99
C SER A 101 -18.81 -3.28 -0.76
N ASP A 102 -17.78 -4.14 -0.72
CA ASP A 102 -16.82 -4.17 0.39
C ASP A 102 -15.91 -2.93 0.39
N VAL A 103 -15.70 -2.36 -0.79
CA VAL A 103 -14.78 -1.23 -1.02
C VAL A 103 -15.44 0.09 -0.64
N ILE A 104 -16.70 0.31 -1.05
CA ILE A 104 -17.42 1.60 -0.92
C ILE A 104 -17.31 2.24 0.48
N PRO A 105 -17.52 1.52 1.59
CA PRO A 105 -17.48 2.12 2.93
C PRO A 105 -16.10 2.61 3.35
N ASN A 106 -15.04 2.07 2.75
CA ASN A 106 -13.65 2.27 3.17
C ASN A 106 -12.84 3.11 2.17
N GLN A 107 -13.49 3.67 1.15
CA GLN A 107 -12.80 4.43 0.11
C GLN A 107 -12.08 5.64 0.69
N CYS A 108 -10.86 5.89 0.23
CA CYS A 108 -10.14 7.12 0.46
C CYS A 108 -10.89 8.27 -0.24
N ILE A 109 -11.73 8.97 0.51
CA ILE A 109 -12.46 10.12 -0.03
C ILE A 109 -11.49 11.29 -0.13
N TYR A 110 -10.93 11.50 -1.33
CA TYR A 110 -10.27 12.74 -1.68
C TYR A 110 -11.33 13.85 -1.73
N ARG A 111 -11.53 14.57 -0.62
CA ARG A 111 -12.35 15.78 -0.63
C ARG A 111 -11.67 16.77 -1.59
N LYS A 112 -12.35 17.13 -2.68
CA LYS A 112 -11.92 18.21 -3.58
C LYS A 112 -11.64 19.46 -2.73
N GLY A 113 -10.37 19.81 -2.56
CA GLY A 113 -9.94 21.12 -2.04
C GLY A 113 -9.44 21.20 -0.59
N GLY A 114 -9.08 20.11 0.10
CA GLY A 114 -8.49 20.20 1.45
C GLY A 114 -7.00 19.88 1.49
N LYS A 115 -6.15 20.91 1.69
CA LYS A 115 -4.80 20.71 2.24
C LYS A 115 -4.92 20.10 3.66
N GLN A 116 -3.98 19.22 4.01
CA GLN A 116 -3.81 18.69 5.37
C GLN A 116 -3.76 19.82 6.41
#